data_AF-A0A4E0RND3-F1
#
_entry.id   AF-A0A4E0RND3-F1
#
_cell.length_a   1.000
_cell.length_b   1.000
_cell.length_c   1.000
_cell.angle_alpha   90.00
_cell.angle_beta   90.00
_cell.angle_gamma   90.00
#
_symmetry.space_group_name_H-M   'P 1'
#
loop_
_entity.id
_entity.type
_entity.pdbx_description
1 polymer ?
#
loop_
_entity_poly.entity_id
_entity_poly.type
_entity_poly.pdbx_seq_one_letter_code
_entity_poly.pdbx_strand_id
1 'polypeptide(L)'
;MGKQSTPEFVIQWTKFATGILFTWPPSSKSTRLTEIIFKICWCISFILAVANVLPLLSTMYYQRNNFMELTDCLSTVLCFMQVTLRLIIAKNHYHRFQYLIEEMETFVKNASPHEREVLTTYVKRVSPCYFLYNVVTLGATVIYVIGPFITDQQLPNAAEFPFSVDEHPVYDIVYLLEAIAGIQCSCSSAFICQTCLLLWYGTIQLDFLAEKIEHVTSSQELAECISVHQHIL
;
A
#
# COMPACT_ATOMS: atom_id res chain seq x y z
N MET A 1 -16.94 -17.13 18.09
CA MET A 1 -17.74 -16.41 17.08
C MET A 1 -16.79 -15.56 16.24
N GLY A 2 -16.29 -16.09 15.13
CA GLY A 2 -15.35 -15.36 14.27
C GLY A 2 -16.11 -14.30 13.48
N LYS A 3 -15.72 -13.03 13.60
CA LYS A 3 -16.12 -11.98 12.64
C LYS A 3 -15.80 -12.52 11.24
N GLN A 4 -16.83 -12.78 10.44
CA GLN A 4 -16.62 -13.15 9.05
C GLN A 4 -15.86 -12.01 8.38
N SER A 5 -14.67 -12.27 7.84
CA SER A 5 -13.99 -11.34 6.95
C SER A 5 -14.81 -11.21 5.68
N THR A 6 -15.75 -10.26 5.67
CA THR A 6 -16.54 -9.99 4.47
C THR A 6 -15.66 -9.26 3.45
N PRO A 7 -15.93 -9.42 2.15
CA PRO A 7 -15.16 -8.73 1.10
C PRO A 7 -15.13 -7.21 1.31
N GLU A 8 -16.24 -6.63 1.76
CA GLU A 8 -16.37 -5.20 2.04
C GLU A 8 -15.44 -4.76 3.18
N PHE A 9 -15.31 -5.58 4.23
CA PHE A 9 -14.41 -5.28 5.35
C PHE A 9 -12.93 -5.24 4.89
N VAL A 10 -12.52 -6.19 4.05
CA VAL A 10 -11.14 -6.23 3.54
C VAL A 10 -10.83 -5.04 2.63
N ILE A 11 -11.79 -4.65 1.79
CA ILE A 11 -11.67 -3.44 0.94
C ILE A 11 -11.58 -2.19 1.82
N GLN A 12 -12.46 -2.04 2.82
CA GLN A 12 -12.45 -0.89 3.72
C GLN A 12 -11.15 -0.78 4.53
N TRP A 13 -10.66 -1.89 5.06
CA TRP A 13 -9.38 -1.93 5.77
C TRP A 13 -8.22 -1.51 4.85
N THR A 14 -8.17 -2.06 3.64
CA THR A 14 -7.12 -1.73 2.68
C THR A 14 -7.19 -0.26 2.29
N LYS A 15 -8.38 0.27 2.00
CA LYS A 15 -8.64 1.67 1.68
C LYS A 15 -8.21 2.62 2.80
N PHE A 16 -8.45 2.26 4.05
CA PHE A 16 -7.99 3.04 5.20
C PHE A 16 -6.45 3.10 5.24
N ALA A 17 -5.79 1.94 5.16
CA ALA A 17 -4.34 1.86 5.26
C ALA A 17 -3.61 2.52 4.07
N THR A 18 -4.09 2.33 2.84
CA THR A 18 -3.53 2.98 1.64
C THR A 18 -3.90 4.45 1.53
N GLY A 19 -5.00 4.86 2.18
CA GLY A 19 -5.41 6.26 2.33
C GLY A 19 -4.41 7.08 3.14
N ILE A 20 -3.79 6.50 4.18
CA ILE A 20 -2.74 7.16 4.97
C ILE A 20 -1.52 7.52 4.10
N LEU A 21 -1.18 6.66 3.13
CA LEU A 21 -0.09 6.90 2.18
C LEU A 21 -0.54 7.70 0.94
N PHE A 22 -1.80 8.12 0.86
CA PHE A 22 -2.37 8.80 -0.32
C PHE A 22 -2.15 8.02 -1.63
N THR A 23 -2.32 6.70 -1.57
CA THR A 23 -2.21 5.80 -2.74
C THR A 23 -3.55 5.26 -3.23
N TRP A 24 -4.59 5.34 -2.39
CA TRP A 24 -5.96 5.05 -2.80
C TRP A 24 -6.56 6.28 -3.50
N PRO A 25 -6.89 6.20 -4.80
CA PRO A 25 -7.43 7.34 -5.53
C PRO A 25 -8.80 7.75 -4.98
N PRO A 26 -9.07 9.06 -4.82
CA PRO A 26 -10.41 9.58 -4.61
C PRO A 26 -11.40 9.06 -5.65
N SER A 27 -12.68 8.93 -5.29
CA SER A 27 -13.70 8.57 -6.28
C SER A 27 -13.80 9.61 -7.40
N SER A 28 -14.14 9.17 -8.61
CA SER A 28 -14.47 9.99 -9.78
C SER A 28 -15.60 10.99 -9.51
N LYS A 29 -16.45 10.73 -8.50
CA LYS A 29 -17.53 11.60 -8.05
C LYS A 29 -17.11 12.60 -6.95
N SER A 30 -15.84 12.59 -6.55
CA SER A 30 -15.36 13.45 -5.46
C SER A 30 -15.27 14.92 -5.88
N THR A 31 -15.30 15.81 -4.88
CA THR A 31 -15.19 17.26 -5.13
C THR A 31 -13.78 17.63 -5.57
N ARG A 32 -13.66 18.66 -6.41
CA ARG A 32 -12.35 19.20 -6.87
C ARG A 32 -11.40 19.55 -5.72
N LEU A 33 -11.94 19.98 -4.58
CA LEU A 33 -11.16 20.28 -3.38
C LEU A 33 -10.46 19.03 -2.82
N THR A 34 -11.18 17.90 -2.75
CA THR A 34 -10.62 16.62 -2.26
C THR A 34 -9.47 16.14 -3.15
N GLU A 35 -9.59 16.29 -4.47
CA GLU A 35 -8.52 15.95 -5.40
C GLU A 35 -7.27 16.84 -5.23
N ILE A 36 -7.48 18.15 -5.00
CA ILE A 36 -6.38 19.09 -4.75
C ILE A 36 -5.67 18.75 -3.44
N ILE A 37 -6.42 18.53 -2.35
CA ILE A 37 -5.88 18.13 -1.05
C ILE A 37 -5.08 16.83 -1.21
N PHE A 38 -5.63 15.84 -1.90
CA PHE A 38 -4.96 14.56 -2.14
C PHE A 38 -3.62 14.75 -2.87
N LYS A 39 -3.57 15.59 -3.91
CA LYS A 39 -2.33 15.90 -4.65
C LYS A 39 -1.29 16.60 -3.77
N ILE A 40 -1.71 17.52 -2.91
CA ILE A 40 -0.83 18.23 -1.97
C ILE A 40 -0.26 17.24 -0.95
N CYS A 41 -1.12 16.44 -0.32
CA CYS A 41 -0.72 15.43 0.66
C CYS A 41 0.22 14.37 0.06
N TRP A 42 -0.04 13.93 -1.18
CA TRP A 42 0.86 13.04 -1.91
C TRP A 42 2.23 13.69 -2.13
N CYS A 43 2.27 14.98 -2.51
CA CYS A 43 3.52 15.71 -2.73
C CYS A 43 4.34 15.82 -1.43
N ILE A 44 3.69 16.16 -0.32
CA ILE A 44 4.32 16.19 1.00
C ILE A 44 4.87 14.82 1.36
N SER A 45 4.08 13.75 1.17
CA SER A 45 4.50 12.38 1.48
C SER A 45 5.70 11.94 0.65
N PHE A 46 5.72 12.32 -0.64
CA PHE A 46 6.84 12.04 -1.54
C PHE A 46 8.12 12.79 -1.13
N ILE A 47 8.00 14.09 -0.79
CA ILE A 47 9.13 14.89 -0.31
C ILE A 47 9.69 14.30 0.98
N LEU A 48 8.83 13.90 1.92
CA LEU A 48 9.25 13.26 3.17
C LEU A 48 10.00 11.95 2.91
N ALA A 49 9.47 11.08 2.05
CA ALA A 49 10.12 9.81 1.72
C ALA A 49 11.52 10.02 1.11
N VAL A 50 11.67 10.98 0.19
CA VAL A 50 12.96 11.31 -0.44
C VAL A 50 13.92 12.00 0.52
N ALA A 51 13.43 12.93 1.35
CA ALA A 51 14.26 13.66 2.31
C ALA A 51 14.93 12.74 3.33
N ASN A 52 14.26 11.65 3.75
CA ASN A 52 14.81 10.66 4.67
C ASN A 52 15.92 9.79 4.05
N VAL A 53 15.97 9.66 2.72
CA VAL A 53 17.03 8.89 2.03
C VAL A 53 18.37 9.63 2.06
N LEU A 54 18.36 10.96 2.00
CA LEU A 54 19.58 11.78 1.95
C LEU A 54 20.52 11.60 3.15
N PRO A 55 20.07 11.70 4.42
CA PRO A 55 20.96 11.53 5.56
C PRO A 55 21.52 10.10 5.63
N LEU A 56 20.70 9.08 5.31
CA LEU A 56 21.15 7.69 5.27
C LEU A 56 22.26 7.45 4.23
N LEU A 57 22.15 8.05 3.04
CA LEU A 57 23.21 7.95 2.03
C LEU A 57 24.51 8.63 2.49
N SER A 58 24.40 9.74 3.23
CA SER A 58 25.57 10.41 3.82
C SER A 58 26.25 9.52 4.87
N THR A 59 25.47 8.90 5.75
CA THR A 59 25.98 7.95 6.77
C THR A 59 26.63 6.73 6.12
N MET A 60 26.01 6.14 5.10
CA MET A 60 26.62 5.03 4.36
C MET A 60 27.99 5.39 3.77
N TYR A 61 28.17 6.63 3.32
CA TYR A 61 29.44 7.10 2.81
C TYR A 61 30.50 7.25 3.91
N TYR A 62 30.12 7.77 5.08
CA TYR A 62 31.01 8.02 6.21
C TYR A 62 31.39 6.72 6.95
N GLN A 63 30.40 5.89 7.27
CA GLN A 63 30.54 4.64 8.05
C GLN A 63 30.82 3.40 7.18
N ARG A 64 31.31 3.57 5.94
CA ARG A 64 31.54 2.47 4.97
C ARG A 64 32.45 1.33 5.46
N ASN A 65 33.25 1.59 6.50
CA ASN A 65 34.18 0.61 7.07
C ASN A 65 33.52 -0.30 8.11
N ASN A 66 32.36 0.09 8.66
CA ASN A 66 31.60 -0.73 9.60
C ASN A 66 30.53 -1.52 8.85
N PHE A 67 30.75 -2.83 8.68
CA PHE A 67 29.86 -3.69 7.91
C PHE A 67 28.44 -3.74 8.50
N MET A 68 28.31 -3.67 9.82
CA MET A 68 27.00 -3.76 10.49
C MET A 68 26.15 -2.52 10.19
N GLU A 69 26.69 -1.33 10.47
CA GLU A 69 26.01 -0.04 10.21
C GLU A 69 25.73 0.18 8.73
N LEU A 70 26.67 -0.21 7.85
CA LEU A 70 26.47 -0.13 6.42
C LEU A 70 25.30 -1.00 5.94
N THR A 71 25.18 -2.22 6.47
CA THR A 71 24.10 -3.15 6.10
C THR A 71 22.75 -2.65 6.60
N ASP A 72 22.70 -2.12 7.82
CA ASP A 72 21.50 -1.53 8.40
C ASP A 72 21.03 -0.32 7.56
N CYS A 73 21.91 0.65 7.31
CA CYS A 73 21.61 1.82 6.48
C CYS A 73 21.18 1.44 5.06
N LEU A 74 21.87 0.48 4.42
CA LEU A 74 21.51 0.00 3.09
C LEU A 74 20.11 -0.59 3.07
N SER A 75 19.77 -1.40 4.08
CA SER A 75 18.44 -2.01 4.18
C SER A 75 17.34 -0.97 4.34
N THR A 76 17.59 0.06 5.15
CA THR A 76 16.66 1.18 5.38
C THR A 76 16.50 2.04 4.12
N VAL A 77 17.58 2.34 3.41
CA VAL A 77 17.52 3.05 2.11
C VAL A 77 16.68 2.26 1.12
N LEU A 78 16.85 0.93 1.04
CA LEU A 78 16.05 0.09 0.16
C LEU A 78 14.55 0.14 0.52
N CYS A 79 14.20 0.16 1.81
CA CYS A 79 12.81 0.33 2.25
C CYS A 79 12.22 1.67 1.77
N PHE A 80 12.92 2.79 1.96
CA PHE A 80 12.43 4.10 1.51
C PHE A 80 12.38 4.22 -0.02
N MET A 81 13.32 3.59 -0.73
CA MET A 81 13.26 3.49 -2.19
C MET A 81 12.02 2.72 -2.65
N GLN A 82 11.66 1.62 -1.98
CA GLN A 82 10.42 0.90 -2.28
C GLN A 82 9.17 1.76 -2.05
N VAL A 83 9.11 2.52 -0.95
CA VAL A 83 7.99 3.45 -0.68
C VAL A 83 7.88 4.48 -1.81
N THR A 84 9.00 5.09 -2.19
CA THR A 84 9.08 6.10 -3.24
C THR A 84 8.60 5.55 -4.59
N LEU A 85 9.06 4.35 -4.96
CA LEU A 85 8.61 3.68 -6.18
C LEU A 85 7.12 3.40 -6.17
N ARG A 86 6.56 2.90 -5.05
CA ARG A 86 5.12 2.65 -4.91
C ARG A 86 4.30 3.94 -5.07
N LEU A 87 4.75 5.05 -4.49
CA LEU A 87 4.10 6.36 -4.64
C LEU A 87 4.10 6.84 -6.10
N ILE A 88 5.21 6.65 -6.83
CA ILE A 88 5.33 6.99 -8.25
C ILE A 88 4.39 6.13 -9.09
N ILE A 89 4.36 4.81 -8.87
CA ILE A 89 3.48 3.88 -9.57
C ILE A 89 2.01 4.25 -9.35
N ALA A 90 1.63 4.53 -8.09
CA ALA A 90 0.27 4.95 -7.73
C ALA A 90 -0.14 6.24 -8.46
N LYS A 91 0.79 7.21 -8.60
CA LYS A 91 0.55 8.45 -9.35
C LYS A 91 0.43 8.20 -10.85
N ASN A 92 1.33 7.41 -11.43
CA ASN A 92 1.38 7.17 -12.87
C ASN A 92 0.13 6.43 -13.36
N HIS A 93 -0.32 5.43 -12.60
CA HIS A 93 -1.50 4.64 -12.92
C HIS A 93 -2.76 5.12 -12.19
N TYR A 94 -2.78 6.38 -11.73
CA TYR A 94 -3.87 6.94 -10.92
C TYR A 94 -5.25 6.70 -11.52
N HIS A 95 -5.45 7.07 -12.80
CA HIS A 95 -6.75 6.93 -13.46
C HIS A 95 -7.17 5.47 -13.65
N ARG A 96 -6.20 4.58 -13.93
CA ARG A 96 -6.47 3.15 -14.10
C ARG A 96 -6.84 2.51 -12.78
N PHE A 97 -6.11 2.82 -11.70
CA PHE A 97 -6.46 2.35 -10.36
C PHE A 97 -7.82 2.90 -9.90
N GLN A 98 -8.12 4.16 -10.19
CA GLN A 98 -9.41 4.77 -9.85
C GLN A 98 -10.55 4.01 -10.51
N TYR A 99 -10.47 3.77 -11.83
CA TYR A 99 -11.47 3.03 -12.57
C TYR A 99 -11.66 1.59 -12.02
N LEU A 100 -10.57 0.82 -11.92
CA LEU A 100 -10.62 -0.58 -11.46
C LEU A 100 -11.16 -0.72 -10.04
N ILE A 101 -10.80 0.19 -9.14
CA ILE A 101 -11.28 0.18 -7.76
C ILE A 101 -12.78 0.49 -7.71
N GLU A 102 -13.25 1.47 -8.47
CA GLU A 102 -14.68 1.82 -8.51
C GLU A 102 -15.52 0.69 -9.12
N GLU A 103 -15.00 0.04 -10.15
CA GLU A 103 -15.62 -1.12 -10.77
C GLU A 103 -15.70 -2.28 -9.78
N MET A 104 -14.58 -2.61 -9.12
CA MET A 104 -14.54 -3.64 -8.06
C MET A 104 -15.51 -3.30 -6.93
N GLU A 105 -15.53 -2.07 -6.39
CA GLU A 105 -16.47 -1.66 -5.33
C GLU A 105 -17.93 -1.81 -5.78
N THR A 106 -18.23 -1.48 -7.05
CA THR A 106 -19.58 -1.61 -7.63
C THR A 106 -19.98 -3.07 -7.81
N PHE A 107 -19.06 -3.92 -8.31
CA PHE A 107 -19.28 -5.35 -8.46
C PHE A 107 -19.55 -6.02 -7.11
N VAL A 108 -18.69 -5.78 -6.11
CA VAL A 108 -18.88 -6.36 -4.76
C VAL A 108 -20.21 -5.94 -4.15
N LYS A 109 -20.66 -4.70 -4.38
CA LYS A 109 -21.95 -4.20 -3.89
C LYS A 109 -23.16 -4.84 -4.57
N ASN A 110 -23.06 -5.12 -5.87
CA ASN A 110 -24.18 -5.62 -6.69
C ASN A 110 -24.10 -7.13 -6.97
N ALA A 111 -23.14 -7.83 -6.36
CA ALA A 111 -22.91 -9.25 -6.58
C ALA A 111 -24.15 -10.09 -6.27
N SER A 112 -24.47 -11.01 -7.18
CA SER A 112 -25.48 -12.05 -6.98
C SER A 112 -25.10 -12.99 -5.83
N PRO A 113 -26.05 -13.78 -5.29
CA PRO A 113 -25.76 -14.72 -4.21
C PRO A 113 -24.62 -15.69 -4.53
N HIS A 114 -24.56 -16.17 -5.78
CA HIS A 114 -23.51 -17.07 -6.26
C HIS A 114 -22.15 -16.36 -6.35
N GLU A 115 -22.10 -15.18 -6.99
CA GLU A 115 -20.86 -14.40 -7.10
C GLU A 115 -20.30 -14.03 -5.71
N ARG A 116 -21.20 -13.73 -4.76
CA ARG A 116 -20.83 -13.40 -3.38
C ARG A 116 -20.24 -14.59 -2.63
N GLU A 117 -20.71 -15.80 -2.90
CA GLU A 117 -20.16 -17.03 -2.31
C GLU A 117 -18.72 -17.27 -2.79
N VAL A 118 -18.48 -17.12 -4.10
CA VAL A 118 -17.14 -17.22 -4.70
C VAL A 118 -16.22 -16.16 -4.11
N LEU A 119 -16.64 -14.89 -4.09
CA LEU A 119 -15.87 -13.78 -3.53
C LEU A 119 -15.52 -14.01 -2.06
N THR A 120 -16.47 -14.48 -1.26
CA THR A 120 -16.25 -14.78 0.17
C THR A 120 -15.24 -15.92 0.35
N THR A 121 -15.29 -16.93 -0.50
CA THR A 121 -14.35 -18.06 -0.47
C THR A 121 -12.93 -17.60 -0.77
N TYR A 122 -12.75 -16.79 -1.82
CA TYR A 122 -11.47 -16.19 -2.16
C TYR A 122 -10.94 -15.28 -1.03
N VAL A 123 -11.79 -14.40 -0.50
CA VAL A 123 -11.40 -13.50 0.61
C VAL A 123 -10.99 -14.28 1.85
N LYS A 124 -11.71 -15.35 2.22
CA LYS A 124 -11.32 -16.22 3.36
C LYS A 124 -9.97 -16.89 3.16
N ARG A 125 -9.63 -17.28 1.93
CA ARG A 125 -8.35 -17.89 1.60
C ARG A 125 -7.19 -16.90 1.73
N VAL A 126 -7.42 -15.65 1.32
CA VAL A 126 -6.37 -14.64 1.13
C VAL A 126 -6.20 -13.73 2.36
N SER A 127 -7.31 -13.40 3.03
CA SER A 127 -7.35 -12.47 4.18
C SER A 127 -6.36 -12.80 5.30
N PRO A 128 -6.14 -14.07 5.71
CA PRO A 128 -5.20 -14.38 6.79
C PRO A 128 -3.77 -13.96 6.47
N CYS A 129 -3.28 -14.24 5.26
CA CYS A 129 -1.93 -13.88 4.84
C CYS A 129 -1.73 -12.37 4.82
N TYR A 130 -2.75 -11.63 4.35
CA TYR A 130 -2.69 -10.17 4.25
C TYR A 130 -2.74 -9.54 5.63
N PHE A 131 -3.62 -10.04 6.49
CA PHE A 131 -3.72 -9.56 7.86
C PHE A 131 -2.42 -9.82 8.61
N LEU A 132 -1.85 -11.02 8.51
CA LEU A 132 -0.56 -11.35 9.10
C LEU A 132 0.55 -10.42 8.59
N TYR A 133 0.64 -10.21 7.28
CA TYR A 133 1.63 -9.32 6.69
C TYR A 133 1.53 -7.89 7.23
N ASN A 134 0.32 -7.31 7.30
CA ASN A 134 0.13 -5.97 7.87
C ASN A 134 0.40 -5.92 9.38
N VAL A 135 0.06 -6.97 10.14
CA VAL A 135 0.37 -7.03 11.58
C VAL A 135 1.88 -7.08 11.81
N VAL A 136 2.61 -7.86 11.00
CA VAL A 136 4.07 -7.94 11.08
C VAL A 136 4.72 -6.60 10.72
N THR A 137 4.26 -5.92 9.66
CA THR A 137 4.83 -4.62 9.27
C THR A 137 4.50 -3.53 10.29
N LEU A 138 3.29 -3.51 10.86
CA LEU A 138 2.94 -2.61 11.96
C LEU A 138 3.79 -2.88 13.21
N GLY A 139 3.98 -4.14 13.57
CA GLY A 139 4.84 -4.53 14.69
C GLY A 139 6.29 -4.07 14.49
N ALA A 140 6.83 -4.24 13.28
CA ALA A 140 8.16 -3.76 12.93
C ALA A 140 8.28 -2.23 13.05
N THR A 141 7.27 -1.47 12.61
CA THR A 141 7.25 -0.01 12.77
C THR A 141 7.20 0.40 14.24
N VAL A 142 6.43 -0.29 15.09
CA VAL A 142 6.38 -0.01 16.52
C VAL A 142 7.74 -0.26 17.17
N ILE A 143 8.40 -1.37 16.82
CA ILE A 143 9.77 -1.67 17.30
C ILE A 143 10.75 -0.59 16.81
N TYR A 144 10.66 -0.16 15.56
CA TYR A 144 11.50 0.88 15.01
C TYR A 144 11.34 2.23 15.74
N VAL A 145 10.10 2.65 16.01
CA VAL A 145 9.83 3.91 16.73
C VAL A 145 10.27 3.80 18.19
N ILE A 146 9.94 2.71 18.89
CA ILE A 146 10.23 2.57 20.32
C ILE A 146 11.68 2.14 20.61
N GLY A 147 12.36 1.53 19.64
CA GLY A 147 13.71 0.96 19.75
C GLY A 147 14.74 1.87 20.42
N PRO A 148 14.82 3.17 20.07
CA PRO A 148 15.71 4.15 20.72
C PRO A 148 15.46 4.36 22.22
N PHE A 149 14.26 4.08 22.74
CA PHE A 149 14.01 4.16 24.19
C PHE A 149 14.46 2.91 24.95
N ILE A 150 14.73 1.82 24.22
CA ILE A 150 15.14 0.53 24.77
C ILE A 150 16.66 0.32 24.57
N THR A 151 17.23 0.95 23.56
CA THR A 151 18.63 0.84 23.14
C THR A 151 19.35 2.16 23.40
N ASP A 152 20.68 2.17 23.55
CA ASP A 152 21.49 3.40 23.71
C ASP A 152 21.54 4.28 22.43
N GLN A 153 20.66 4.04 21.45
CA GLN A 153 20.57 4.83 20.22
C GLN A 153 19.72 6.08 20.46
N GLN A 154 20.19 7.23 19.98
CA GLN A 154 19.46 8.50 20.11
C GLN A 154 18.26 8.59 19.15
N LEU A 155 18.39 8.06 17.93
CA LEU A 155 17.37 8.14 16.88
C LEU A 155 16.98 6.75 16.36
N PRO A 156 15.76 6.59 15.80
CA PRO A 156 15.33 5.35 15.15
C PRO A 156 16.29 4.83 14.08
N ASN A 157 16.91 5.72 13.30
CA ASN A 157 17.99 5.36 12.40
C ASN A 157 19.36 5.73 12.98
N ALA A 158 20.38 4.99 12.55
CA ALA A 158 21.79 5.37 12.73
C ALA A 158 22.23 6.58 11.86
N ALA A 159 21.28 7.40 11.38
CA ALA A 159 21.54 8.48 10.45
C ALA A 159 22.33 9.62 11.12
N GLU A 160 23.40 10.04 10.46
CA GLU A 160 24.25 11.16 10.87
C GLU A 160 23.81 12.41 10.12
N PHE A 161 23.40 13.43 10.86
CA PHE A 161 22.98 14.71 10.31
C PHE A 161 24.14 15.71 10.29
N PRO A 162 24.22 16.60 9.29
CA PRO A 162 25.27 17.63 9.21
C PRO A 162 25.07 18.79 10.22
N PHE A 163 24.10 18.66 11.12
CA PHE A 163 23.75 19.62 12.17
C PHE A 163 23.54 18.88 13.49
N SER A 164 23.69 19.59 14.61
CA SER A 164 23.48 19.00 15.94
C SER A 164 22.02 18.61 16.15
N VAL A 165 21.77 17.36 16.53
CA VAL A 165 20.44 16.81 16.83
C VAL A 165 20.26 16.53 18.33
N ASP A 166 21.28 16.81 19.15
CA ASP A 166 21.27 16.52 20.60
C ASP A 166 20.38 17.50 21.40
N GLU A 167 20.02 18.65 20.82
CA GLU A 167 19.27 19.69 21.50
C GLU A 167 17.81 19.77 21.04
N HIS A 168 16.90 19.95 22.00
CA HIS A 168 15.53 20.34 21.72
C HIS A 168 15.48 21.76 21.14
N PRO A 169 14.64 22.05 20.13
CA PRO A 169 13.57 21.21 19.58
C PRO A 169 13.99 20.38 18.35
N VAL A 170 15.26 20.44 17.93
CA VAL A 170 15.72 19.78 16.70
C VAL A 170 15.59 18.26 16.81
N TYR A 171 15.96 17.70 17.96
CA TYR A 171 15.76 16.29 18.29
C TYR A 171 14.31 15.84 18.03
N ASP A 172 13.33 16.54 18.59
CA ASP A 172 11.91 16.16 18.51
C ASP A 172 11.41 16.18 17.07
N ILE A 173 11.86 17.18 16.29
CA ILE A 173 11.47 17.33 14.88
C ILE A 173 12.03 16.17 14.06
N VAL A 174 13.32 15.86 14.21
CA VAL A 174 13.98 14.76 13.48
C VAL A 174 13.34 13.44 13.86
N TYR A 175 13.17 13.18 15.15
CA TYR A 175 12.52 11.97 15.65
C TYR A 175 11.10 11.81 15.08
N LEU A 176 10.31 12.88 15.05
CA LEU A 176 8.96 12.87 14.47
C LEU A 176 8.96 12.60 12.95
N LEU A 177 9.90 13.18 12.21
CA LEU A 177 10.05 12.92 10.78
C LEU A 177 10.41 11.46 10.50
N GLU A 178 11.34 10.89 11.28
CA GLU A 178 11.71 9.48 11.16
C GLU A 178 10.56 8.54 11.56
N ALA A 179 9.80 8.89 12.60
CA ALA A 179 8.62 8.13 13.00
C ALA A 179 7.53 8.14 11.90
N ILE A 180 7.29 9.30 11.28
CA ILE A 180 6.39 9.40 10.11
C ILE A 180 6.90 8.53 8.96
N ALA A 181 8.21 8.54 8.70
CA ALA A 181 8.82 7.73 7.65
C ALA A 181 8.65 6.22 7.93
N GLY A 182 8.80 5.79 9.19
CA GLY A 182 8.51 4.42 9.63
C GLY A 182 7.04 4.02 9.43
N ILE A 183 6.10 4.94 9.68
CA ILE A 183 4.67 4.74 9.41
C ILE A 183 4.41 4.63 7.90
N GLN A 184 5.06 5.47 7.08
CA GLN A 184 4.95 5.38 5.61
C GLN A 184 5.42 4.02 5.10
N CYS A 185 6.51 3.48 5.64
CA CYS A 185 7.00 2.14 5.33
C CYS A 185 5.93 1.06 5.61
N SER A 186 5.31 1.05 6.79
CA SER A 186 4.22 0.11 7.09
C SER A 186 3.01 0.33 6.18
N CYS A 187 2.55 1.57 5.98
CA CYS A 187 1.39 1.82 5.11
C CYS A 187 1.66 1.45 3.65
N SER A 188 2.92 1.47 3.21
CA SER A 188 3.29 1.02 1.86
C SER A 188 3.08 -0.47 1.64
N SER A 189 3.01 -1.27 2.71
CA SER A 189 2.67 -2.70 2.62
C SER A 189 1.19 -2.89 2.23
N ALA A 190 0.32 -1.95 2.61
CA ALA A 190 -1.07 -1.96 2.21
C ALA A 190 -1.26 -1.67 0.71
N PHE A 191 -0.31 -0.98 0.06
CA PHE A 191 -0.36 -0.79 -1.39
C PHE A 191 -0.20 -2.12 -2.15
N ILE A 192 0.64 -3.03 -1.67
CA ILE A 192 0.73 -4.40 -2.20
C ILE A 192 -0.60 -5.11 -2.01
N CYS A 193 -1.25 -4.92 -0.86
CA CYS A 193 -2.56 -5.50 -0.61
C CYS A 193 -3.61 -4.99 -1.62
N GLN A 194 -3.61 -3.69 -1.91
CA GLN A 194 -4.48 -3.08 -2.92
C GLN A 194 -4.24 -3.68 -4.31
N THR A 195 -2.99 -3.78 -4.77
CA THR A 195 -2.72 -4.35 -6.10
C THR A 195 -3.10 -5.82 -6.18
N CYS A 196 -2.82 -6.60 -5.14
CA CYS A 196 -3.21 -7.99 -5.14
C CYS A 196 -4.73 -8.17 -5.06
N LEU A 197 -5.48 -7.31 -4.36
CA LEU A 197 -6.96 -7.33 -4.40
C LEU A 197 -7.50 -7.12 -5.82
N LEU A 198 -6.91 -6.17 -6.57
CA LEU A 198 -7.29 -5.93 -7.96
C LEU A 198 -6.94 -7.13 -8.86
N LEU A 199 -5.80 -7.78 -8.63
CA LEU A 199 -5.44 -9.00 -9.35
C LEU A 199 -6.45 -10.13 -9.08
N TRP A 200 -6.83 -10.34 -7.81
CA TRP A 200 -7.84 -11.33 -7.45
C TRP A 200 -9.19 -11.02 -8.06
N TYR A 201 -9.61 -9.75 -8.04
CA TYR A 201 -10.82 -9.31 -8.74
C TYR A 201 -10.76 -9.72 -10.22
N GLY A 202 -9.66 -9.42 -10.90
CA GLY A 202 -9.46 -9.83 -12.30
C GLY A 202 -9.53 -11.35 -12.49
N THR A 203 -8.90 -12.14 -11.61
CA THR A 203 -8.99 -13.61 -11.65
C THR A 203 -10.42 -14.10 -11.48
N ILE A 204 -11.18 -13.54 -10.55
CA ILE A 204 -12.59 -13.92 -10.32
C ILE A 204 -13.45 -13.60 -11.54
N GLN A 205 -13.25 -12.43 -12.18
CA GLN A 205 -13.96 -12.09 -13.43
C GLN A 205 -13.61 -13.07 -14.57
N LEU A 206 -12.35 -13.48 -14.67
CA LEU A 206 -11.91 -14.48 -15.65
C LEU A 206 -12.51 -15.88 -15.37
N ASP A 207 -12.63 -16.27 -14.10
CA ASP A 207 -13.28 -17.54 -13.73
C ASP A 207 -14.76 -17.53 -14.14
N PHE A 208 -15.50 -16.45 -13.86
CA PHE A 208 -16.90 -16.32 -14.30
C PHE A 208 -17.05 -16.29 -15.82
N LEU A 209 -16.09 -15.68 -16.52
CA LEU A 209 -16.05 -15.73 -17.98
C LEU A 209 -15.85 -17.16 -18.48
N ALA A 210 -14.90 -17.90 -17.90
CA ALA A 210 -14.62 -19.28 -18.27
C ALA A 210 -15.85 -20.18 -18.05
N GLU A 211 -16.53 -20.02 -16.92
CA GLU A 211 -17.78 -20.74 -16.62
C GLU A 211 -18.87 -20.43 -17.65
N LYS A 212 -19.06 -19.15 -18.01
CA LYS A 212 -20.03 -18.76 -19.04
C LYS A 212 -19.67 -19.36 -20.40
N ILE A 213 -18.39 -19.34 -20.80
CA ILE A 213 -17.93 -19.91 -22.06
C ILE A 213 -18.20 -21.43 -22.13
N GLU A 214 -18.02 -22.15 -21.03
CA GLU A 214 -18.28 -23.61 -20.97
C GLU A 214 -19.76 -23.95 -21.23
N HIS A 215 -20.68 -23.04 -20.90
CA HIS A 215 -22.12 -23.23 -21.04
C HIS A 215 -22.71 -22.64 -22.34
N VAL A 216 -21.90 -21.97 -23.16
CA VAL A 216 -22.33 -21.37 -24.44
C VAL A 216 -22.46 -22.44 -25.52
N THR A 217 -23.56 -22.41 -26.28
CA THR A 217 -23.84 -23.40 -27.34
C THR A 217 -23.73 -22.83 -28.76
N SER A 218 -23.55 -21.51 -28.91
CA SER A 218 -23.48 -20.82 -30.21
C SER A 218 -22.25 -19.91 -30.34
N SER A 219 -21.67 -19.84 -31.54
CA SER A 219 -20.52 -18.96 -31.83
C SER A 219 -20.83 -17.47 -31.69
N GLN A 220 -22.11 -17.08 -31.83
CA GLN A 220 -22.56 -15.70 -31.70
C GLN A 220 -22.64 -15.27 -30.22
N GLU A 221 -23.10 -16.17 -29.34
CA GLU A 221 -23.11 -15.97 -27.87
C GLU A 221 -21.68 -15.93 -27.30
N LEU A 222 -20.75 -16.69 -27.90
CA LEU A 222 -19.34 -16.67 -27.52
C LEU A 222 -18.69 -15.32 -27.83
N ALA A 223 -18.96 -14.76 -29.03
CA ALA A 223 -18.47 -13.44 -29.42
C ALA A 223 -19.02 -12.33 -28.50
N GLU A 224 -20.28 -12.44 -28.09
CA GLU A 224 -20.92 -11.48 -27.19
C GLU A 224 -20.33 -11.57 -25.76
N CYS A 225 -20.12 -12.79 -25.25
CA CYS A 225 -19.49 -13.03 -23.95
C CYS A 225 -18.07 -12.46 -23.85
N ILE A 226 -17.26 -12.66 -24.90
CA ILE A 226 -15.90 -12.11 -25.00
C ILE A 226 -15.95 -10.58 -25.05
N SER A 227 -16.86 -10.00 -25.82
CA SER A 227 -16.97 -8.54 -25.97
C SER A 227 -17.29 -7.82 -24.65
N VAL A 228 -18.12 -8.43 -23.79
CA VAL A 228 -18.48 -7.89 -22.48
C VAL A 228 -17.30 -7.91 -21.51
N HIS A 229 -16.48 -8.96 -21.53
CA HIS A 229 -15.32 -9.06 -20.63
C HIS A 229 -14.05 -8.40 -21.16
N GLN A 230 -13.93 -8.19 -22.47
CA GLN A 230 -12.82 -7.45 -23.07
C GLN A 230 -12.85 -5.96 -22.72
N HIS A 231 -13.98 -5.44 -22.21
CA HIS A 231 -14.06 -4.10 -21.63
C HIS A 231 -13.52 -4.03 -20.18
N ILE A 232 -13.43 -5.17 -19.50
CA ILE A 232 -13.03 -5.31 -18.08
C ILE A 232 -11.51 -5.58 -17.93
N LEU A 233 -10.86 -6.13 -18.97
CA LEU A 233 -9.42 -6.43 -19.06
C LEU A 233 -8.58 -5.23 -19.54
#